data_AF-A0A3B9MUT5-F1
#
_entry.id   AF-A0A3B9MUT5-F1
#
_cell.length_a   1.000
_cell.length_b   1.000
_cell.length_c   1.000
_cell.angle_alpha   90.00
_cell.angle_beta   90.00
_cell.angle_gamma   90.00
#
_symmetry.space_group_name_H-M   'P 1'
#
loop_
_entity.id
_entity.type
_entity.pdbx_description
1 polymer ?
#
loop_
_entity_poly.entity_id
_entity_poly.type
_entity_poly.pdbx_seq_one_letter_code
_entity_poly.pdbx_strand_id
1 'polypeptide(L)'
;MGKSIKMKKDFKRITATISLILSALLIFGCGNDKGMELRQEQLDAAEKIKNEEDAPEKAEDEGEADAKEPEGDKDADKPSKGESLAKRMCGKYSYHAPGGEEEDEYYIIEMISFGDNLYAFCGEAMADEGYEELESYSFWASEFLPDDADDLRSDEKDKADVNVISFSIMSNLGRYFGPPQKGSVELTEDGIVFDGFDDGFLCPEGDSRLFLKDERVEDTFPYLKGEKSSKSGPLDGVWKLSDDEGDNFFMFKDGDLYMFRKNPDEKVFLVAGGFEIPDEKDNGKEGRIEYKYSILGCGGEPYLWNADYALSGDELTIKGEDGSVPEGFLLNNEDSSDALILERVKEDDIPVLSIGDVKLDENDWKLFAEDPEFQDVPSDDEGFFGIWVSASTDREEAVRDAKKLNDLGYDSYVAYSNEWENLTNDGYFCVSACRVNDEDKAGAMLADVQMDGYKGAYVKHSGKHLYSTVSYTNYGDMNIKVSGDKVILSNVTVSFPYVWYPGFDDVENEYEMTLVIDKDTVFDKTCDTQCFANHKNGDKPVDWFIRNYELMKNDTDKYMENGPALSGVFEVGINGSHIDRFLGSYWWD
;
A
#
# COMPACT_ATOMS: atom_id res chain seq x y z
N MET A 1 10.26 26.34 -53.59
CA MET A 1 9.43 27.47 -53.11
C MET A 1 8.00 26.97 -53.00
N GLY A 2 7.30 26.92 -51.88
CA GLY A 2 7.58 27.22 -50.48
C GLY A 2 6.29 26.91 -49.70
N LYS A 3 6.43 26.52 -48.42
CA LYS A 3 5.45 26.67 -47.32
C LYS A 3 5.97 25.91 -46.10
N SER A 4 6.69 26.60 -45.22
CA SER A 4 6.92 26.17 -43.84
C SER A 4 7.24 27.38 -42.97
N ILE A 5 6.24 28.23 -42.74
CA ILE A 5 6.27 29.29 -41.73
C ILE A 5 4.83 29.49 -41.23
N LYS A 6 4.39 28.74 -40.21
CA LYS A 6 3.23 29.13 -39.39
C LYS A 6 3.28 28.62 -37.94
N MET A 7 3.91 27.48 -37.66
CA MET A 7 3.96 26.91 -36.29
C MET A 7 4.74 27.73 -35.24
N LYS A 8 5.74 28.54 -35.60
CA LYS A 8 6.56 29.26 -34.61
C LYS A 8 5.87 30.47 -33.96
N LYS A 9 4.75 30.95 -34.50
CA LYS A 9 4.06 32.14 -33.98
C LYS A 9 3.00 31.82 -32.93
N ASP A 10 2.44 30.61 -32.97
CA ASP A 10 1.40 30.18 -32.04
C ASP A 10 2.00 29.65 -30.74
N PHE A 11 3.18 29.03 -30.79
CA PHE A 11 3.88 28.56 -29.59
C PHE A 11 4.30 29.70 -28.64
N LYS A 12 4.80 30.83 -29.18
CA LYS A 12 5.18 32.01 -28.37
C LYS A 12 3.99 32.73 -27.72
N ARG A 13 2.77 32.55 -28.23
CA ARG A 13 1.57 33.15 -27.64
C ARG A 13 1.07 32.32 -26.46
N ILE A 14 1.14 30.99 -26.59
CA ILE A 14 0.74 30.05 -25.52
C ILE A 14 1.68 30.19 -24.30
N THR A 15 2.99 30.29 -24.50
CA THR A 15 3.94 30.47 -23.38
C THR A 15 3.77 31.82 -22.67
N ALA A 16 3.44 32.88 -23.42
CA ALA A 16 3.22 34.21 -22.83
C ALA A 16 1.90 34.29 -22.04
N THR A 17 0.86 33.56 -22.45
CA THR A 17 -0.41 33.47 -21.72
C THR A 17 -0.28 32.65 -20.43
N ILE A 18 0.48 31.55 -20.46
CA ILE A 18 0.74 30.71 -19.27
C ILE A 18 1.56 31.47 -18.23
N SER A 19 2.60 32.21 -18.63
CA SER A 19 3.37 33.04 -17.68
C SER A 19 2.56 34.20 -17.08
N LEU A 20 1.52 34.70 -17.77
CA LEU A 20 0.65 35.78 -17.28
C LEU A 20 -0.40 35.28 -16.29
N ILE A 21 -0.87 34.04 -16.43
CA ILE A 21 -1.79 33.37 -15.50
C ILE A 21 -1.06 32.99 -14.21
N LEU A 22 0.15 32.44 -14.30
CA LEU A 22 1.01 32.13 -13.13
C LEU A 22 1.43 33.39 -12.36
N SER A 23 1.59 34.53 -13.03
CA SER A 23 1.91 35.81 -12.37
C SER A 23 0.68 36.44 -11.70
N ALA A 24 -0.54 36.10 -12.13
CA ALA A 24 -1.78 36.59 -11.54
C ALA A 24 -2.17 35.79 -10.27
N LEU A 25 -1.87 34.48 -10.25
CA LEU A 25 -2.13 33.62 -9.09
C LEU A 25 -1.23 33.97 -7.89
N LEU A 26 -0.02 34.48 -8.12
CA LEU A 26 0.90 34.91 -7.05
C LEU A 26 0.58 36.27 -6.41
N ILE A 27 -0.45 36.99 -6.87
CA ILE A 27 -0.80 38.35 -6.38
C ILE A 27 -2.07 38.38 -5.52
N PHE A 28 -2.86 37.30 -5.44
CA PHE A 28 -4.09 37.26 -4.63
C PHE A 28 -3.93 36.75 -3.18
N GLY A 29 -2.71 36.41 -2.75
CA GLY A 29 -2.39 36.16 -1.35
C GLY A 29 -2.23 37.45 -0.54
N CYS A 30 -3.30 38.22 -0.35
CA CYS A 30 -3.38 39.35 0.60
C CYS A 30 -4.86 39.73 0.89
N GLY A 31 -5.45 39.14 1.94
CA GLY A 31 -6.48 39.73 2.85
C GLY A 31 -7.94 39.87 2.38
N ASN A 32 -8.89 39.25 3.10
CA ASN A 32 -9.86 39.92 4.03
C ASN A 32 -11.09 39.04 4.42
N ASP A 33 -11.29 38.89 5.74
CA ASP A 33 -12.49 39.25 6.53
C ASP A 33 -13.93 38.76 6.17
N LYS A 34 -14.13 37.71 5.37
CA LYS A 34 -15.49 37.15 5.14
C LYS A 34 -15.89 35.96 6.03
N GLY A 35 -14.95 35.33 6.73
CA GLY A 35 -15.22 34.13 7.54
C GLY A 35 -16.01 34.38 8.84
N MET A 36 -16.14 35.64 9.29
CA MET A 36 -16.82 35.96 10.55
C MET A 36 -18.35 36.09 10.43
N GLU A 37 -18.89 36.45 9.25
CA GLU A 37 -20.34 36.60 9.07
C GLU A 37 -21.04 35.23 8.94
N LEU A 38 -20.42 34.25 8.27
CA LEU A 38 -21.00 32.89 8.14
C LEU A 38 -21.06 32.15 9.49
N ARG A 39 -20.05 32.36 10.34
CA ARG A 39 -19.96 31.76 11.68
C ARG A 39 -21.02 32.31 12.64
N GLN A 40 -21.44 33.57 12.47
CA GLN A 40 -22.49 34.17 13.30
C GLN A 40 -23.90 33.76 12.81
N GLU A 41 -24.14 33.64 11.50
CA GLU A 41 -25.43 33.15 10.99
C GLU A 41 -25.74 31.70 11.41
N GLN A 42 -24.72 30.83 11.49
CA GLN A 42 -24.90 29.44 11.92
C GLN A 42 -25.10 29.31 13.45
N LEU A 43 -24.42 30.14 14.24
CA LEU A 43 -24.63 30.20 15.70
C LEU A 43 -25.99 30.82 16.05
N ASP A 44 -26.42 31.85 15.32
CA ASP A 44 -27.73 32.48 15.50
C ASP A 44 -28.87 31.52 15.10
N ALA A 45 -28.67 30.64 14.11
CA ALA A 45 -29.63 29.60 13.73
C ALA A 45 -29.77 28.52 14.83
N ALA A 46 -28.66 28.08 15.43
CA ALA A 46 -28.66 27.10 16.52
C ALA A 46 -29.28 27.65 17.82
N GLU A 47 -29.12 28.95 18.10
CA GLU A 47 -29.69 29.59 19.28
C GLU A 47 -31.19 29.93 19.13
N LYS A 48 -31.67 30.10 17.88
CA LYS A 48 -33.09 30.30 17.59
C LYS A 48 -33.92 29.02 17.75
N ILE A 49 -33.35 27.87 17.39
CA ILE A 49 -33.97 26.55 17.58
C ILE A 49 -34.16 26.23 19.07
N LYS A 50 -33.26 26.71 19.94
CA LYS A 50 -33.32 26.48 21.39
C LYS A 50 -34.38 27.30 22.14
N ASN A 51 -34.96 28.32 21.50
CA ASN A 51 -35.86 29.28 22.15
C ASN A 51 -37.33 29.20 21.68
N GLU A 52 -37.66 28.33 20.72
CA GLU A 52 -39.03 28.20 20.18
C GLU A 52 -39.86 27.04 20.78
N GLU A 53 -39.33 26.26 21.73
CA GLU A 53 -40.08 25.17 22.39
C GLU A 53 -41.07 25.59 23.51
N ASP A 54 -41.27 26.89 23.77
CA ASP A 54 -42.21 27.36 24.80
C ASP A 54 -43.18 28.46 24.29
N ALA A 55 -44.21 28.09 23.50
CA ALA A 55 -45.53 28.74 23.52
C ALA A 55 -46.58 28.04 22.61
N PRO A 56 -47.88 27.93 23.03
CA PRO A 56 -48.90 27.22 22.25
C PRO A 56 -49.83 28.12 21.40
N GLU A 57 -50.27 27.52 20.28
CA GLU A 57 -51.50 27.70 19.46
C GLU A 57 -52.07 29.10 19.14
N LYS A 58 -52.25 29.39 17.83
CA LYS A 58 -53.59 29.49 17.18
C LYS A 58 -53.56 29.74 15.66
N ALA A 59 -54.68 29.39 15.05
CA ALA A 59 -54.98 29.09 13.63
C ALA A 59 -55.26 30.27 12.67
N GLU A 60 -55.47 29.87 11.40
CA GLU A 60 -56.19 30.47 10.23
C GLU A 60 -55.24 30.62 9.00
N ASP A 61 -55.33 29.82 7.94
CA ASP A 61 -56.33 29.65 6.86
C ASP A 61 -55.95 30.40 5.56
N GLU A 62 -56.28 29.77 4.43
CA GLU A 62 -56.31 30.19 3.02
C GLU A 62 -55.04 30.17 2.14
N GLY A 63 -55.12 29.40 1.03
CA GLY A 63 -54.51 29.80 -0.25
C GLY A 63 -53.99 28.69 -1.18
N GLU A 64 -54.86 28.14 -2.05
CA GLU A 64 -54.54 27.27 -3.19
C GLU A 64 -53.57 27.89 -4.22
N ALA A 65 -52.71 27.08 -4.84
CA ALA A 65 -52.61 26.96 -6.30
C ALA A 65 -51.73 25.76 -6.76
N ASP A 66 -52.31 24.95 -7.63
CA ASP A 66 -51.78 23.79 -8.35
C ASP A 66 -50.43 24.01 -9.07
N ALA A 67 -49.54 23.03 -8.95
CA ALA A 67 -48.70 22.55 -10.04
C ALA A 67 -48.36 21.06 -9.82
N LYS A 68 -49.01 20.18 -10.59
CA LYS A 68 -48.70 18.75 -10.64
C LYS A 68 -47.41 18.53 -11.42
N GLU A 69 -46.41 17.97 -10.76
CA GLU A 69 -45.29 17.23 -11.36
C GLU A 69 -45.09 15.91 -10.58
N PRO A 70 -44.52 14.88 -11.22
CA PRO A 70 -44.81 13.49 -10.93
C PRO A 70 -44.20 13.02 -9.60
N GLU A 71 -44.98 12.26 -8.83
CA GLU A 71 -44.54 11.51 -7.66
C GLU A 71 -43.38 10.58 -8.06
N GLY A 72 -42.15 11.03 -7.78
CA GLY A 72 -41.03 10.13 -7.57
C GLY A 72 -41.16 9.54 -6.17
N ASP A 73 -41.13 8.21 -6.08
CA ASP A 73 -41.08 7.46 -4.83
C ASP A 73 -40.01 8.05 -3.90
N LYS A 74 -40.45 8.68 -2.81
CA LYS A 74 -39.61 9.17 -1.70
C LYS A 74 -39.78 8.29 -0.45
N ASP A 75 -40.04 7.00 -0.63
CA ASP A 75 -40.17 6.02 0.47
C ASP A 75 -38.93 5.08 0.52
N ALA A 76 -37.74 5.60 0.20
CA ALA A 76 -36.51 4.80 0.11
C ALA A 76 -35.74 4.60 1.44
N ASP A 77 -36.19 5.13 2.58
CA ASP A 77 -35.33 5.18 3.77
C ASP A 77 -36.04 4.85 5.10
N LYS A 78 -37.17 4.13 5.06
CA LYS A 78 -37.68 3.49 6.30
C LYS A 78 -36.96 2.17 6.51
N PRO A 79 -36.40 1.90 7.71
CA PRO A 79 -35.78 0.62 8.02
C PRO A 79 -36.78 -0.49 7.69
N SER A 80 -36.38 -1.42 6.82
CA SER A 80 -37.25 -2.50 6.43
C SER A 80 -37.48 -3.37 7.67
N LYS A 81 -38.75 -3.59 8.03
CA LYS A 81 -39.07 -4.44 9.18
C LYS A 81 -38.53 -5.84 8.92
N GLY A 82 -37.60 -6.30 9.75
CA GLY A 82 -37.05 -7.66 9.71
C GLY A 82 -35.58 -7.75 9.28
N GLU A 83 -34.91 -6.64 9.00
CA GLU A 83 -33.45 -6.62 8.81
C GLU A 83 -32.70 -6.47 10.13
N SER A 84 -31.61 -7.22 10.28
CA SER A 84 -30.69 -7.14 11.40
C SER A 84 -30.03 -5.77 11.52
N LEU A 85 -29.55 -5.42 12.71
CA LEU A 85 -28.84 -4.16 12.95
C LEU A 85 -27.60 -4.04 12.04
N ALA A 86 -26.83 -5.12 11.87
CA ALA A 86 -25.67 -5.13 10.98
C ALA A 86 -26.03 -4.73 9.53
N LYS A 87 -27.12 -5.29 8.99
CA LYS A 87 -27.59 -4.96 7.64
C LYS A 87 -28.11 -3.54 7.54
N ARG A 88 -28.86 -3.06 8.55
CA ARG A 88 -29.37 -1.68 8.59
C ARG A 88 -28.26 -0.63 8.73
N MET A 89 -27.12 -0.99 9.30
CA MET A 89 -25.93 -0.12 9.38
C MET A 89 -25.15 -0.04 8.06
N CYS A 90 -25.36 -0.96 7.11
CA CYS A 90 -24.64 -0.93 5.84
C CYS A 90 -24.92 0.36 5.06
N GLY A 91 -23.88 0.96 4.50
CA GLY A 91 -23.97 2.24 3.82
C GLY A 91 -22.67 3.04 3.88
N LYS A 92 -22.73 4.27 3.37
CA LYS A 92 -21.60 5.17 3.25
C LYS A 92 -21.77 6.37 4.16
N TYR A 93 -20.72 6.71 4.88
CA TYR A 93 -20.75 7.73 5.90
C TYR A 93 -19.47 8.56 5.92
N SER A 94 -19.59 9.84 6.28
CA SER A 94 -18.44 10.73 6.44
C SER A 94 -18.55 11.60 7.69
N TYR A 95 -17.40 12.08 8.14
CA TYR A 95 -17.27 13.06 9.21
C TYR A 95 -16.24 14.11 8.77
N HIS A 96 -16.64 15.38 8.76
CA HIS A 96 -15.72 16.48 8.45
C HIS A 96 -14.76 16.71 9.63
N ALA A 97 -13.47 16.48 9.42
CA ALA A 97 -12.47 16.51 10.48
C ALA A 97 -12.16 17.96 10.90
N PRO A 98 -12.45 18.36 12.16
CA PRO A 98 -12.21 19.73 12.58
C PRO A 98 -10.72 19.96 12.86
N GLY A 99 -10.05 20.73 12.00
CA GLY A 99 -8.73 21.30 12.30
C GLY A 99 -7.52 20.71 11.60
N GLY A 100 -7.69 20.04 10.46
CA GLY A 100 -6.59 19.81 9.50
C GLY A 100 -5.97 21.14 9.05
N GLU A 101 -4.69 21.11 8.62
CA GLU A 101 -4.04 22.30 8.03
C GLU A 101 -4.73 22.76 6.74
N GLU A 102 -5.58 21.91 6.16
CA GLU A 102 -6.39 22.12 4.96
C GLU A 102 -7.89 22.05 5.36
N GLU A 103 -8.70 23.03 4.93
CA GLU A 103 -10.08 23.23 5.41
C GLU A 103 -11.09 22.12 4.95
N ASP A 104 -10.64 21.06 4.28
CA ASP A 104 -11.46 20.13 3.50
C ASP A 104 -11.20 18.62 3.77
N GLU A 105 -10.64 18.27 4.92
CA GLU A 105 -10.36 16.88 5.30
C GLU A 105 -11.57 16.15 5.89
N TYR A 106 -11.78 14.90 5.47
CA TYR A 106 -12.88 14.04 5.90
C TYR A 106 -12.37 12.69 6.40
N TYR A 107 -13.03 12.17 7.42
CA TYR A 107 -13.01 10.76 7.75
C TYR A 107 -14.17 10.07 7.05
N ILE A 108 -13.91 8.96 6.37
CA ILE A 108 -14.90 8.23 5.59
C ILE A 108 -15.03 6.79 6.06
N ILE A 109 -16.25 6.25 6.00
CA ILE A 109 -16.57 4.88 6.39
C ILE A 109 -17.58 4.30 5.39
N GLU A 110 -17.28 3.17 4.76
CA GLU A 110 -18.30 2.30 4.14
C GLU A 110 -18.49 1.07 5.03
N MET A 111 -19.69 0.96 5.62
CA MET A 111 -20.10 -0.19 6.41
C MET A 111 -20.67 -1.26 5.49
N ILE A 112 -20.18 -2.50 5.63
CA ILE A 112 -20.69 -3.67 4.90
C ILE A 112 -20.96 -4.82 5.87
N SER A 113 -21.84 -5.73 5.47
CA SER A 113 -22.14 -6.93 6.23
C SER A 113 -21.91 -8.20 5.42
N PHE A 114 -21.49 -9.24 6.12
CA PHE A 114 -21.48 -10.62 5.61
C PHE A 114 -22.30 -11.48 6.55
N GLY A 115 -23.51 -11.85 6.11
CA GLY A 115 -24.55 -12.27 7.03
C GLY A 115 -24.89 -11.13 7.99
N ASP A 116 -24.79 -11.41 9.30
CA ASP A 116 -24.99 -10.41 10.36
C ASP A 116 -23.67 -10.01 11.05
N ASN A 117 -22.51 -10.33 10.46
CA ASN A 117 -21.22 -9.78 10.86
C ASN A 117 -21.00 -8.42 10.21
N LEU A 118 -20.38 -7.49 10.92
CA LEU A 118 -20.23 -6.10 10.52
C LEU A 118 -18.76 -5.73 10.29
N TYR A 119 -18.47 -5.17 9.12
CA TYR A 119 -17.16 -4.70 8.71
C TYR A 119 -17.25 -3.27 8.21
N ALA A 120 -16.11 -2.59 8.18
CA ALA A 120 -16.02 -1.31 7.52
C ALA A 120 -14.73 -1.13 6.76
N PHE A 121 -14.81 -0.35 5.70
CA PHE A 121 -13.68 0.31 5.09
C PHE A 121 -13.62 1.71 5.62
N CYS A 122 -12.46 2.09 6.12
CA CYS A 122 -12.25 3.34 6.81
C CYS A 122 -11.12 4.09 6.10
N GLY A 123 -11.18 5.41 6.11
CA GLY A 123 -10.13 6.19 5.48
C GLY A 123 -10.16 7.67 5.82
N GLU A 124 -9.08 8.33 5.46
CA GLU A 124 -9.00 9.79 5.37
C GLU A 124 -9.11 10.18 3.90
N ALA A 125 -9.89 11.22 3.64
CA ALA A 125 -10.22 11.67 2.30
C ALA A 125 -10.23 13.19 2.21
N MET A 126 -9.99 13.69 1.00
CA MET A 126 -10.17 15.09 0.65
C MET A 126 -11.37 15.23 -0.28
N ALA A 127 -12.09 16.34 -0.17
CA ALA A 127 -13.06 16.70 -1.19
C ALA A 127 -12.36 17.05 -2.50
N ASP A 128 -12.91 16.59 -3.63
CA ASP A 128 -12.46 16.99 -4.96
C ASP A 128 -12.74 18.49 -5.24
N GLU A 129 -12.22 19.04 -6.35
CA GLU A 129 -12.41 20.46 -6.72
C GLU A 129 -13.89 20.88 -6.91
N GLY A 130 -14.86 19.95 -6.81
CA GLY A 130 -16.30 20.18 -6.88
C GLY A 130 -17.10 19.83 -5.62
N TYR A 131 -16.49 19.22 -4.60
CA TYR A 131 -17.17 18.54 -3.49
C TYR A 131 -18.21 17.50 -3.94
N GLU A 132 -18.05 16.94 -5.13
CA GLU A 132 -18.91 15.91 -5.69
C GLU A 132 -18.47 14.52 -5.20
N GLU A 133 -17.18 14.33 -4.92
CA GLU A 133 -16.59 13.08 -4.47
C GLU A 133 -15.61 13.31 -3.29
N LEU A 134 -15.46 12.32 -2.42
CA LEU A 134 -14.43 12.27 -1.39
C LEU A 134 -13.37 11.26 -1.80
N GLU A 135 -12.21 11.74 -2.25
CA GLU A 135 -11.10 10.91 -2.70
C GLU A 135 -10.25 10.48 -1.50
N SER A 136 -10.20 9.18 -1.22
CA SER A 136 -9.36 8.66 -0.13
C SER A 136 -7.88 8.73 -0.49
N TYR A 137 -7.05 9.15 0.45
CA TYR A 137 -5.59 9.10 0.33
C TYR A 137 -4.94 8.18 1.38
N SER A 138 -5.72 7.79 2.39
CA SER A 138 -5.36 6.81 3.40
C SER A 138 -6.56 5.92 3.67
N PHE A 139 -6.35 4.61 3.73
CA PHE A 139 -7.45 3.67 3.93
C PHE A 139 -6.96 2.41 4.65
N TRP A 140 -7.87 1.84 5.42
CA TRP A 140 -7.73 0.59 6.14
C TRP A 140 -9.11 -0.05 6.23
N ALA A 141 -9.21 -1.17 6.93
CA ALA A 141 -10.51 -1.70 7.23
C ALA A 141 -10.58 -2.25 8.65
N SER A 142 -11.81 -2.46 9.09
CA SER A 142 -12.17 -2.70 10.47
C SER A 142 -13.21 -3.81 10.55
N GLU A 143 -13.11 -4.66 11.56
CA GLU A 143 -14.17 -5.59 11.95
C GLU A 143 -14.77 -5.15 13.29
N PHE A 144 -16.11 -5.22 13.39
CA PHE A 144 -16.85 -4.87 14.60
C PHE A 144 -17.36 -6.16 15.27
N LEU A 145 -16.71 -6.54 16.37
CA LEU A 145 -17.06 -7.75 17.12
C LEU A 145 -17.95 -7.42 18.30
N PRO A 146 -19.24 -7.79 18.28
CA PRO A 146 -20.12 -7.50 19.41
C PRO A 146 -19.70 -8.26 20.67
N ASP A 147 -20.03 -7.69 21.83
CA ASP A 147 -19.98 -8.43 23.09
C ASP A 147 -21.05 -9.56 23.10
N ASP A 148 -22.19 -9.32 22.46
CA ASP A 148 -23.29 -10.28 22.27
C ASP A 148 -23.74 -10.32 20.80
N ALA A 149 -23.60 -11.48 20.15
CA ALA A 149 -23.98 -11.68 18.75
C ALA A 149 -25.46 -11.35 18.46
N ASP A 150 -26.35 -11.49 19.45
CA ASP A 150 -27.77 -11.17 19.28
C ASP A 150 -28.02 -9.66 19.13
N ASP A 151 -27.09 -8.80 19.53
CA ASP A 151 -27.20 -7.35 19.33
C ASP A 151 -27.18 -6.98 17.85
N LEU A 152 -26.21 -7.52 17.10
CA LEU A 152 -26.10 -7.26 15.65
C LEU A 152 -27.19 -7.96 14.84
N ARG A 153 -27.70 -9.11 15.32
CA ARG A 153 -28.82 -9.84 14.69
C ARG A 153 -30.17 -9.17 14.90
N SER A 154 -30.28 -8.27 15.88
CA SER A 154 -31.56 -7.70 16.28
C SER A 154 -32.17 -6.81 15.21
N ASP A 155 -33.45 -7.02 14.90
CA ASP A 155 -34.27 -6.13 14.07
C ASP A 155 -34.96 -5.02 14.88
N GLU A 156 -34.77 -5.00 16.21
CA GLU A 156 -35.38 -4.04 17.13
C GLU A 156 -34.38 -3.10 17.81
N LYS A 157 -33.10 -3.50 17.93
CA LYS A 157 -32.06 -2.69 18.59
C LYS A 157 -31.38 -1.79 17.56
N ASP A 158 -31.04 -0.58 17.97
CA ASP A 158 -30.26 0.34 17.14
C ASP A 158 -28.83 0.52 17.65
N LYS A 159 -28.46 -0.16 18.73
CA LYS A 159 -27.16 -0.03 19.39
C LYS A 159 -26.57 -1.40 19.74
N ALA A 160 -25.26 -1.53 19.58
CA ALA A 160 -24.48 -2.69 20.02
C ALA A 160 -23.18 -2.24 20.71
N ASP A 161 -22.81 -2.91 21.80
CA ASP A 161 -21.47 -2.80 22.38
C ASP A 161 -20.53 -3.73 21.60
N VAL A 162 -19.41 -3.18 21.12
CA VAL A 162 -18.52 -3.86 20.17
C VAL A 162 -17.04 -3.63 20.53
N ASN A 163 -16.20 -4.49 19.99
CA ASN A 163 -14.76 -4.34 19.97
C ASN A 163 -14.33 -4.20 18.51
N VAL A 164 -13.63 -3.13 18.19
CA VAL A 164 -13.15 -2.85 16.84
C VAL A 164 -11.73 -3.35 16.70
N ILE A 165 -11.49 -4.09 15.63
CA ILE A 165 -10.15 -4.50 15.23
C ILE A 165 -9.87 -3.92 13.85
N SER A 166 -8.82 -3.12 13.76
CA SER A 166 -8.41 -2.44 12.53
C SER A 166 -7.18 -3.11 11.91
N PHE A 167 -7.10 -3.14 10.58
CA PHE A 167 -6.00 -3.77 9.84
C PHE A 167 -5.57 -2.91 8.65
N SER A 168 -4.25 -2.76 8.50
CA SER A 168 -3.66 -2.02 7.38
C SER A 168 -3.81 -2.75 6.08
N ILE A 169 -4.10 -2.02 5.01
CA ILE A 169 -3.96 -2.55 3.66
C ILE A 169 -2.50 -2.47 3.18
N MET A 170 -1.70 -1.50 3.65
CA MET A 170 -0.39 -1.21 3.04
C MET A 170 0.80 -1.36 4.00
N SER A 171 0.62 -1.14 5.31
CA SER A 171 1.74 -0.91 6.24
C SER A 171 2.06 -2.05 7.22
N ASN A 172 1.20 -3.08 7.33
CA ASN A 172 1.42 -4.16 8.31
C ASN A 172 1.21 -5.59 7.75
N LEU A 173 1.31 -5.78 6.41
CA LEU A 173 1.23 -7.09 5.75
C LEU A 173 0.00 -7.91 6.19
N GLY A 174 -1.18 -7.27 6.24
CA GLY A 174 -2.43 -7.92 6.66
C GLY A 174 -2.58 -8.19 8.16
N ARG A 175 -1.68 -7.69 9.02
CA ARG A 175 -1.80 -7.79 10.49
C ARG A 175 -2.62 -6.64 11.08
N TYR A 176 -3.12 -6.84 12.30
CA TYR A 176 -3.89 -5.84 13.05
C TYR A 176 -3.01 -4.65 13.46
N PHE A 177 -3.58 -3.44 13.50
CA PHE A 177 -2.89 -2.22 13.92
C PHE A 177 -2.63 -2.15 15.42
N GLY A 178 -3.47 -2.79 16.21
CA GLY A 178 -3.44 -2.71 17.65
C GLY A 178 -4.39 -3.72 18.29
N PRO A 179 -4.43 -3.76 19.63
CA PRO A 179 -5.41 -4.56 20.35
C PRO A 179 -6.84 -4.06 20.05
N PRO A 180 -7.86 -4.92 20.22
CA PRO A 180 -9.26 -4.53 20.04
C PRO A 180 -9.62 -3.31 20.88
N GLN A 181 -10.30 -2.35 20.24
CA GLN A 181 -10.79 -1.14 20.89
C GLN A 181 -12.25 -1.32 21.27
N LYS A 182 -12.54 -1.27 22.57
CA LYS A 182 -13.91 -1.41 23.06
C LYS A 182 -14.67 -0.09 22.93
N GLY A 183 -15.93 -0.16 22.51
CA GLY A 183 -16.84 0.98 22.43
C GLY A 183 -18.24 0.52 22.07
N SER A 184 -19.06 1.44 21.54
CA SER A 184 -20.41 1.13 21.06
C SER A 184 -20.69 1.80 19.72
N VAL A 185 -21.52 1.13 18.92
CA VAL A 185 -22.02 1.64 17.64
C VAL A 185 -23.53 1.79 17.71
N GLU A 186 -24.05 2.93 17.26
CA GLU A 186 -25.47 3.26 17.32
C GLU A 186 -25.94 3.84 15.99
N LEU A 187 -26.96 3.20 15.40
CA LEU A 187 -27.63 3.65 14.20
C LEU A 187 -28.66 4.73 14.57
N THR A 188 -28.59 5.87 13.89
CA THR A 188 -29.52 7.00 14.06
C THR A 188 -30.22 7.32 12.74
N GLU A 189 -31.14 8.28 12.75
CA GLU A 189 -31.79 8.75 11.51
C GLU A 189 -30.78 9.39 10.54
N ASP A 190 -29.75 10.06 11.07
CA ASP A 190 -28.79 10.85 10.28
C ASP A 190 -27.55 10.05 9.84
N GLY A 191 -27.22 8.98 10.57
CA GLY A 191 -25.99 8.21 10.35
C GLY A 191 -25.63 7.29 11.52
N ILE A 192 -24.33 7.08 11.75
CA ILE A 192 -23.82 6.17 12.79
C ILE A 192 -23.02 6.93 13.83
N VAL A 193 -23.38 6.74 15.09
CA VAL A 193 -22.64 7.26 16.25
C VAL A 193 -21.68 6.17 16.75
N PHE A 194 -20.41 6.51 16.86
CA PHE A 194 -19.38 5.74 17.54
C PHE A 194 -19.13 6.40 18.90
N ASP A 195 -19.10 5.61 19.98
CA ASP A 195 -18.95 6.13 21.34
C ASP A 195 -18.03 5.25 22.18
N GLY A 196 -17.16 5.87 22.97
CA GLY A 196 -16.31 5.21 23.96
C GLY A 196 -15.06 4.51 23.44
N PHE A 197 -14.69 4.66 22.16
CA PHE A 197 -13.44 4.12 21.62
C PHE A 197 -12.22 4.98 22.02
N ASP A 198 -11.07 4.34 22.26
CA ASP A 198 -9.77 5.01 22.45
C ASP A 198 -9.03 5.08 21.11
N ASP A 199 -9.69 5.63 20.10
CA ASP A 199 -9.20 5.68 18.72
C ASP A 199 -9.53 7.05 18.13
N GLY A 200 -8.51 7.82 17.72
CA GLY A 200 -8.69 9.19 17.24
C GLY A 200 -9.58 9.33 15.99
N PHE A 201 -9.78 8.24 15.24
CA PHE A 201 -10.62 8.19 14.04
C PHE A 201 -12.09 7.85 14.35
N LEU A 202 -12.38 6.97 15.31
CA LEU A 202 -13.75 6.70 15.72
C LEU A 202 -14.23 7.69 16.79
N CYS A 203 -13.36 8.06 17.74
CA CYS A 203 -13.68 8.84 18.93
C CYS A 203 -12.45 9.66 19.40
N PRO A 204 -12.41 10.98 19.18
CA PRO A 204 -11.31 11.78 19.71
C PRO A 204 -11.40 11.81 21.25
N GLU A 205 -10.33 11.45 21.95
CA GLU A 205 -10.20 11.53 23.42
C GLU A 205 -11.31 10.84 24.25
N GLY A 206 -11.94 9.80 23.70
CA GLY A 206 -13.01 9.04 24.37
C GLY A 206 -14.40 9.69 24.34
N ASP A 207 -14.58 10.74 23.53
CA ASP A 207 -15.89 11.34 23.23
C ASP A 207 -16.57 10.65 22.02
N SER A 208 -17.88 10.82 21.87
CA SER A 208 -18.65 10.28 20.74
C SER A 208 -18.41 11.03 19.42
N ARG A 209 -18.45 10.32 18.28
CA ARG A 209 -18.44 10.91 16.93
C ARG A 209 -19.62 10.41 16.10
N LEU A 210 -20.30 11.31 15.41
CA LEU A 210 -21.36 11.00 14.44
C LEU A 210 -20.79 11.07 13.02
N PHE A 211 -20.82 9.95 12.31
CA PHE A 211 -20.61 9.91 10.86
C PHE A 211 -21.97 10.01 10.17
N LEU A 212 -22.16 11.03 9.35
CA LEU A 212 -23.39 11.30 8.62
C LEU A 212 -23.44 10.44 7.35
N LYS A 213 -24.63 10.01 6.92
CA LYS A 213 -24.79 9.38 5.60
C LYS A 213 -24.26 10.32 4.51
N ASP A 214 -23.39 9.81 3.64
CA ASP A 214 -22.73 10.62 2.61
C ASP A 214 -22.39 9.80 1.36
N GLU A 215 -23.17 10.00 0.29
CA GLU A 215 -23.01 9.30 -0.99
C GLU A 215 -21.76 9.71 -1.77
N ARG A 216 -21.08 10.79 -1.36
CA ARG A 216 -19.82 11.24 -1.98
C ARG A 216 -18.65 10.33 -1.63
N VAL A 217 -18.77 9.54 -0.58
CA VAL A 217 -17.77 8.53 -0.19
C VAL A 217 -17.67 7.51 -1.34
N GLU A 218 -16.45 7.28 -1.81
CA GLU A 218 -16.22 6.32 -2.87
C GLU A 218 -16.66 4.90 -2.46
N ASP A 219 -17.01 4.07 -3.44
CA ASP A 219 -17.20 2.64 -3.19
C ASP A 219 -15.86 2.04 -2.77
N THR A 220 -15.88 1.15 -1.80
CA THR A 220 -14.72 0.36 -1.47
C THR A 220 -14.33 -0.48 -2.67
N PHE A 221 -13.08 -0.31 -3.08
CA PHE A 221 -12.49 -1.00 -4.21
C PHE A 221 -13.35 -0.82 -5.47
N PRO A 222 -13.55 0.42 -5.94
CA PRO A 222 -14.45 0.69 -7.06
C PRO A 222 -13.96 -0.01 -8.34
N TYR A 223 -12.67 -0.36 -8.39
CA TYR A 223 -12.03 -1.11 -9.47
C TYR A 223 -12.17 -2.64 -9.35
N LEU A 224 -12.69 -3.17 -8.24
CA LEU A 224 -12.88 -4.62 -8.03
C LEU A 224 -14.32 -5.06 -8.26
N LYS A 225 -15.30 -4.19 -7.99
CA LYS A 225 -16.71 -4.51 -8.22
C LYS A 225 -16.92 -4.83 -9.70
N GLY A 226 -17.62 -5.93 -9.99
CA GLY A 226 -17.94 -6.32 -11.37
C GLY A 226 -18.77 -5.23 -12.04
N GLU A 227 -18.79 -5.18 -13.38
CA GLU A 227 -19.83 -4.37 -14.02
C GLU A 227 -21.20 -4.87 -13.50
N LYS A 228 -22.07 -3.97 -13.00
CA LYS A 228 -23.47 -4.26 -12.56
C LYS A 228 -24.35 -4.91 -13.66
N SER A 229 -23.75 -5.30 -14.78
CA SER A 229 -24.35 -5.93 -15.95
C SER A 229 -24.55 -7.44 -15.79
N SER A 230 -23.90 -8.11 -14.83
CA SER A 230 -24.22 -9.49 -14.47
C SER A 230 -25.57 -9.53 -13.74
N LYS A 231 -26.62 -9.84 -14.50
CA LYS A 231 -27.94 -10.15 -13.94
C LYS A 231 -27.79 -11.22 -12.86
N SER A 232 -28.65 -11.15 -11.84
CA SER A 232 -28.74 -12.18 -10.81
C SER A 232 -28.67 -13.58 -11.41
N GLY A 233 -27.62 -14.29 -11.04
CA GLY A 233 -27.18 -15.50 -11.70
C GLY A 233 -27.56 -16.77 -10.92
N PRO A 234 -27.31 -17.94 -11.51
CA PRO A 234 -27.47 -19.23 -10.83
C PRO A 234 -26.53 -19.38 -9.62
N LEU A 235 -25.44 -18.61 -9.59
CA LEU A 235 -24.46 -18.59 -8.50
C LEU A 235 -24.89 -17.71 -7.33
N ASP A 236 -25.84 -16.80 -7.50
CA ASP A 236 -26.26 -15.87 -6.44
C ASP A 236 -26.65 -16.60 -5.16
N GLY A 237 -26.16 -16.09 -4.03
CA GLY A 237 -26.41 -16.63 -2.70
C GLY A 237 -25.13 -16.95 -1.93
N VAL A 238 -25.32 -17.59 -0.78
CA VAL A 238 -24.24 -17.98 0.13
C VAL A 238 -23.91 -19.46 -0.05
N TRP A 239 -22.63 -19.75 -0.07
CA TRP A 239 -22.07 -21.07 -0.24
C TRP A 239 -21.02 -21.33 0.85
N LYS A 240 -20.93 -22.56 1.33
CA LYS A 240 -19.94 -23.01 2.30
C LYS A 240 -19.04 -24.06 1.67
N LEU A 241 -17.74 -24.00 1.92
CA LEU A 241 -16.80 -25.02 1.46
C LEU A 241 -17.14 -26.39 2.07
N SER A 242 -17.35 -27.39 1.21
CA SER A 242 -17.63 -28.77 1.60
C SER A 242 -16.40 -29.43 2.22
N ASP A 243 -16.62 -30.31 3.20
CA ASP A 243 -15.60 -31.09 3.90
C ASP A 243 -14.49 -30.29 4.62
N ASP A 244 -14.68 -28.98 4.81
CA ASP A 244 -13.79 -28.16 5.61
C ASP A 244 -14.13 -28.25 7.11
N GLU A 245 -13.12 -28.48 7.96
CA GLU A 245 -13.27 -28.33 9.41
C GLU A 245 -13.45 -26.85 9.79
N GLY A 246 -13.11 -25.93 8.88
CA GLY A 246 -13.33 -24.51 8.99
C GLY A 246 -14.64 -23.97 8.43
N ASP A 247 -14.89 -22.70 8.76
CA ASP A 247 -16.08 -21.94 8.37
C ASP A 247 -15.73 -21.00 7.20
N ASN A 248 -15.46 -21.59 6.03
CA ASN A 248 -15.22 -20.88 4.77
C ASN A 248 -16.52 -20.67 4.00
N PHE A 249 -16.92 -19.41 3.84
CA PHE A 249 -18.13 -19.00 3.15
C PHE A 249 -17.82 -18.10 1.94
N PHE A 250 -18.63 -18.22 0.90
CA PHE A 250 -18.58 -17.45 -0.33
C PHE A 250 -19.97 -16.86 -0.57
N MET A 251 -20.05 -15.57 -0.86
CA MET A 251 -21.29 -14.90 -1.23
C MET A 251 -21.13 -14.29 -2.61
N PHE A 252 -22.00 -14.70 -3.52
CA PHE A 252 -22.13 -14.12 -4.85
C PHE A 252 -23.40 -13.28 -4.86
N LYS A 253 -23.29 -12.00 -5.22
CA LYS A 253 -24.45 -11.11 -5.25
C LYS A 253 -24.23 -9.97 -6.24
N ASP A 254 -25.11 -9.86 -7.24
CA ASP A 254 -25.13 -8.73 -8.19
C ASP A 254 -23.78 -8.47 -8.91
N GLY A 255 -22.97 -9.52 -9.12
CA GLY A 255 -21.62 -9.42 -9.70
C GLY A 255 -20.49 -9.24 -8.70
N ASP A 256 -20.81 -9.06 -7.41
CA ASP A 256 -19.85 -8.98 -6.33
C ASP A 256 -19.58 -10.36 -5.72
N LEU A 257 -18.32 -10.59 -5.35
CA LEU A 257 -17.83 -11.74 -4.61
C LEU A 257 -17.38 -11.26 -3.23
N TYR A 258 -17.88 -11.92 -2.19
CA TYR A 258 -17.32 -11.85 -0.85
C TYR A 258 -16.93 -13.23 -0.40
N MET A 259 -15.77 -13.37 0.22
CA MET A 259 -15.38 -14.60 0.90
C MET A 259 -15.09 -14.28 2.34
N PHE A 260 -15.60 -15.11 3.23
CA PHE A 260 -15.42 -14.95 4.66
C PHE A 260 -14.91 -16.27 5.22
N ARG A 261 -13.84 -16.18 6.00
CA ARG A 261 -13.37 -17.29 6.81
C ARG A 261 -13.07 -16.80 8.20
N LYS A 262 -13.56 -17.54 9.18
CA LYS A 262 -13.12 -17.38 10.57
C LYS A 262 -13.32 -18.67 11.35
N ASN A 263 -12.22 -19.36 11.58
CA ASN A 263 -12.22 -20.48 12.53
C ASN A 263 -12.11 -19.91 13.95
N PRO A 264 -12.73 -20.56 14.95
CA PRO A 264 -12.35 -20.34 16.34
C PRO A 264 -10.83 -20.55 16.43
N ASP A 265 -10.12 -19.54 16.95
CA ASP A 265 -8.66 -19.52 17.10
C ASP A 265 -7.82 -19.06 15.88
N GLU A 266 -8.44 -18.57 14.79
CA GLU A 266 -7.72 -18.01 13.63
C GLU A 266 -8.05 -16.53 13.34
N LYS A 267 -7.15 -15.87 12.60
CA LYS A 267 -7.34 -14.50 12.10
C LYS A 267 -8.49 -14.43 11.11
N VAL A 268 -9.18 -13.29 11.12
CA VAL A 268 -10.26 -12.99 10.16
C VAL A 268 -9.67 -12.91 8.77
N PHE A 269 -10.29 -13.62 7.83
CA PHE A 269 -9.97 -13.51 6.42
C PHE A 269 -11.25 -13.08 5.70
N LEU A 270 -11.23 -11.86 5.16
CA LEU A 270 -12.28 -11.36 4.29
C LEU A 270 -11.68 -11.08 2.92
N VAL A 271 -12.36 -11.52 1.87
CA VAL A 271 -12.05 -11.21 0.48
C VAL A 271 -13.23 -10.47 -0.08
N ALA A 272 -12.97 -9.42 -0.84
CA ALA A 272 -13.98 -8.71 -1.60
C ALA A 272 -13.51 -8.56 -3.05
N GLY A 273 -14.44 -8.66 -3.98
CA GLY A 273 -14.14 -8.65 -5.39
C GLY A 273 -15.38 -8.61 -6.25
N GLY A 274 -15.15 -8.78 -7.55
CA GLY A 274 -16.17 -9.01 -8.54
C GLY A 274 -15.98 -10.37 -9.18
N PHE A 275 -17.06 -10.86 -9.77
CA PHE A 275 -17.00 -12.01 -10.66
C PHE A 275 -17.81 -11.75 -11.92
N GLU A 276 -17.37 -12.32 -13.02
CA GLU A 276 -18.06 -12.28 -14.31
C GLU A 276 -18.25 -13.69 -14.84
N ILE A 277 -19.36 -13.92 -15.54
CA ILE A 277 -19.65 -15.20 -16.19
C ILE A 277 -19.66 -14.98 -17.72
N PRO A 278 -18.49 -15.00 -18.38
CA PRO A 278 -18.41 -14.68 -19.81
C PRO A 278 -19.08 -15.73 -20.71
N ASP A 279 -19.08 -17.00 -20.28
CA ASP A 279 -19.57 -18.13 -21.08
C ASP A 279 -20.46 -19.04 -20.25
N GLU A 280 -21.78 -18.84 -20.31
CA GLU A 280 -22.78 -19.74 -19.72
C GLU A 280 -23.18 -20.89 -20.67
N LYS A 281 -23.29 -22.08 -20.11
CA LYS A 281 -23.78 -23.31 -20.76
C LYS A 281 -24.87 -23.95 -19.90
N ASP A 282 -25.66 -24.84 -20.52
CA ASP A 282 -26.75 -25.59 -19.89
C ASP A 282 -27.69 -24.75 -18.98
N ASN A 283 -28.14 -23.59 -19.48
CA ASN A 283 -28.97 -22.63 -18.74
C ASN A 283 -28.32 -22.14 -17.43
N GLY A 284 -27.01 -21.87 -17.45
CA GLY A 284 -26.26 -21.34 -16.31
C GLY A 284 -25.82 -22.41 -15.31
N LYS A 285 -25.91 -23.70 -15.66
CA LYS A 285 -25.44 -24.79 -14.79
C LYS A 285 -23.97 -25.11 -14.96
N GLU A 286 -23.38 -24.73 -16.07
CA GLU A 286 -21.95 -24.93 -16.31
C GLU A 286 -21.43 -23.69 -17.04
N GLY A 287 -20.18 -23.33 -16.83
CA GLY A 287 -19.62 -22.19 -17.54
C GLY A 287 -18.21 -21.84 -17.09
N ARG A 288 -17.72 -20.73 -17.63
CA ARG A 288 -16.49 -20.07 -17.17
C ARG A 288 -16.87 -18.94 -16.23
N ILE A 289 -16.13 -18.79 -15.15
CA ILE A 289 -16.20 -17.67 -14.23
C ILE A 289 -14.84 -17.01 -14.14
N GLU A 290 -14.83 -15.68 -14.17
CA GLU A 290 -13.65 -14.85 -14.01
C GLU A 290 -13.80 -14.06 -12.73
N TYR A 291 -12.80 -14.16 -11.86
CA TYR A 291 -12.76 -13.50 -10.57
C TYR A 291 -11.74 -12.38 -10.60
N LYS A 292 -12.12 -11.24 -10.03
CA LYS A 292 -11.21 -10.16 -9.71
C LYS A 292 -11.42 -9.77 -8.25
N TYR A 293 -10.48 -10.14 -7.39
CA TYR A 293 -10.67 -9.95 -5.95
C TYR A 293 -9.41 -9.42 -5.28
N SER A 294 -9.60 -8.84 -4.10
CA SER A 294 -8.52 -8.51 -3.19
C SER A 294 -8.84 -9.08 -1.82
N ILE A 295 -7.80 -9.55 -1.15
CA ILE A 295 -7.88 -9.94 0.24
C ILE A 295 -7.85 -8.66 1.05
N LEU A 296 -8.81 -8.51 1.94
CA LEU A 296 -8.89 -7.39 2.85
C LEU A 296 -7.59 -7.28 3.66
N GLY A 297 -6.93 -6.11 3.63
CA GLY A 297 -5.64 -5.91 4.29
C GLY A 297 -4.41 -6.26 3.43
N CYS A 298 -4.59 -6.68 2.18
CA CYS A 298 -3.49 -6.90 1.23
C CYS A 298 -3.43 -5.77 0.19
N GLY A 299 -2.43 -4.90 0.28
CA GLY A 299 -2.20 -3.77 -0.63
C GLY A 299 -1.57 -4.16 -1.98
N GLY A 300 -1.69 -5.43 -2.38
CA GLY A 300 -1.22 -5.91 -3.66
C GLY A 300 -2.17 -5.57 -4.80
N GLU A 301 -1.71 -5.79 -6.04
CA GLU A 301 -2.62 -5.78 -7.19
C GLU A 301 -3.73 -6.82 -7.00
N PRO A 302 -4.96 -6.54 -7.48
CA PRO A 302 -6.04 -7.51 -7.49
C PRO A 302 -5.63 -8.84 -8.10
N TYR A 303 -6.02 -9.93 -7.43
CA TYR A 303 -5.87 -11.26 -8.00
C TYR A 303 -6.90 -11.45 -9.11
N LEU A 304 -6.42 -11.96 -10.23
CA LEU A 304 -7.24 -12.40 -11.35
C LEU A 304 -7.21 -13.92 -11.40
N TRP A 305 -8.37 -14.55 -11.33
CA TRP A 305 -8.48 -16.01 -11.40
C TRP A 305 -9.58 -16.42 -12.36
N ASN A 306 -9.28 -17.40 -13.20
CA ASN A 306 -10.22 -17.94 -14.18
C ASN A 306 -10.48 -19.40 -13.82
N ALA A 307 -11.76 -19.78 -13.80
CA ALA A 307 -12.17 -21.12 -13.46
C ALA A 307 -13.36 -21.58 -14.30
N ASP A 308 -13.46 -22.89 -14.50
CA ASP A 308 -14.70 -23.53 -14.90
C ASP A 308 -15.56 -23.78 -13.65
N TYR A 309 -16.87 -23.59 -13.76
CA TYR A 309 -17.81 -23.96 -12.72
C TYR A 309 -18.86 -24.96 -13.23
N ALA A 310 -19.38 -25.78 -12.31
CA ALA A 310 -20.49 -26.69 -12.54
C ALA A 310 -21.43 -26.68 -11.33
N LEU A 311 -22.72 -26.59 -11.58
CA LEU A 311 -23.79 -26.50 -10.59
C LEU A 311 -24.68 -27.74 -10.66
N SER A 312 -24.79 -28.46 -9.54
CA SER A 312 -25.65 -29.63 -9.38
C SER A 312 -26.59 -29.47 -8.18
N GLY A 313 -27.66 -28.68 -8.36
CA GLY A 313 -28.61 -28.38 -7.30
C GLY A 313 -28.03 -27.35 -6.33
N ASP A 314 -27.77 -27.78 -5.10
CA ASP A 314 -27.18 -26.95 -4.05
C ASP A 314 -25.66 -27.18 -3.91
N GLU A 315 -25.04 -27.89 -4.86
CA GLU A 315 -23.59 -28.11 -4.91
C GLU A 315 -22.99 -27.34 -6.10
N LEU A 316 -21.95 -26.56 -5.84
CA LEU A 316 -21.18 -25.78 -6.79
C LEU A 316 -19.73 -26.28 -6.79
N THR A 317 -19.26 -26.78 -7.93
CA THR A 317 -17.86 -27.14 -8.14
C THR A 317 -17.18 -26.04 -8.95
N ILE A 318 -16.02 -25.56 -8.50
CA ILE A 318 -15.19 -24.56 -9.22
C ILE A 318 -13.78 -25.14 -9.40
N LYS A 319 -13.26 -25.10 -10.62
CA LYS A 319 -11.96 -25.65 -10.98
C LYS A 319 -11.13 -24.66 -11.80
N GLY A 320 -9.95 -24.31 -11.33
CA GLY A 320 -9.05 -23.41 -12.06
C GLY A 320 -8.62 -23.99 -13.41
N GLU A 321 -8.34 -23.10 -14.37
CA GLU A 321 -7.93 -23.49 -15.73
C GLU A 321 -6.63 -24.32 -15.76
N ASP A 322 -5.70 -24.05 -14.84
CA ASP A 322 -4.45 -24.79 -14.67
C ASP A 322 -4.61 -26.06 -13.82
N GLY A 323 -5.85 -26.35 -13.39
CA GLY A 323 -6.19 -27.47 -12.51
C GLY A 323 -5.89 -27.21 -11.04
N SER A 324 -5.45 -26.00 -10.68
CA SER A 324 -5.19 -25.60 -9.30
C SER A 324 -6.25 -24.63 -8.78
N VAL A 325 -6.36 -24.57 -7.46
CA VAL A 325 -7.13 -23.55 -6.75
C VAL A 325 -6.10 -22.64 -6.06
N PRO A 326 -6.28 -21.30 -6.08
CA PRO A 326 -5.35 -20.39 -5.43
C PRO A 326 -5.13 -20.76 -3.97
N GLU A 327 -3.89 -20.77 -3.49
CA GLU A 327 -3.56 -21.15 -2.11
C GLU A 327 -4.36 -20.34 -1.07
N GLY A 328 -4.64 -19.06 -1.38
CA GLY A 328 -5.49 -18.20 -0.56
C GLY A 328 -6.94 -18.69 -0.37
N PHE A 329 -7.40 -19.64 -1.16
CA PHE A 329 -8.74 -20.24 -1.09
C PHE A 329 -8.72 -21.59 -0.34
N LEU A 330 -7.55 -22.22 -0.15
CA LEU A 330 -7.38 -23.57 0.42
C LEU A 330 -6.50 -23.59 1.67
N LEU A 331 -6.54 -22.54 2.49
CA LEU A 331 -5.56 -22.25 3.53
C LEU A 331 -5.38 -23.33 4.64
N ASN A 332 -6.25 -24.34 4.74
CA ASN A 332 -6.15 -25.43 5.73
C ASN A 332 -5.99 -26.83 5.11
N ASN A 333 -5.90 -26.95 3.79
CA ASN A 333 -5.72 -28.23 3.11
C ASN A 333 -4.39 -28.20 2.34
N GLU A 334 -3.33 -28.72 2.97
CA GLU A 334 -2.01 -28.88 2.32
C GLU A 334 -2.08 -29.81 1.09
N ASP A 335 -3.14 -30.63 1.00
CA ASP A 335 -3.48 -31.37 -0.20
C ASP A 335 -4.24 -30.43 -1.16
N SER A 336 -3.52 -29.87 -2.12
CA SER A 336 -4.10 -29.08 -3.23
C SER A 336 -5.28 -29.83 -3.84
N SER A 337 -6.51 -29.43 -3.54
CA SER A 337 -7.67 -30.02 -4.18
C SER A 337 -7.74 -29.51 -5.62
N ASP A 338 -7.99 -30.43 -6.56
CA ASP A 338 -8.14 -30.07 -7.99
C ASP A 338 -9.38 -29.19 -8.27
N ALA A 339 -10.20 -28.91 -7.25
CA ALA A 339 -11.41 -28.11 -7.30
C ALA A 339 -11.88 -27.65 -5.91
N LEU A 340 -12.61 -26.53 -5.87
CA LEU A 340 -13.45 -26.12 -4.75
C LEU A 340 -14.82 -26.79 -4.90
N ILE A 341 -15.30 -27.42 -3.82
CA ILE A 341 -16.66 -27.95 -3.74
C ILE A 341 -17.39 -27.14 -2.68
N LEU A 342 -18.45 -26.45 -3.08
CA LEU A 342 -19.22 -25.56 -2.23
C LEU A 342 -20.68 -26.02 -2.14
N GLU A 343 -21.25 -25.95 -0.94
CA GLU A 343 -22.65 -26.25 -0.66
C GLU A 343 -23.44 -24.97 -0.38
N ARG A 344 -24.60 -24.82 -0.99
CA ARG A 344 -25.48 -23.68 -0.78
C ARG A 344 -26.03 -23.71 0.64
N VAL A 345 -25.90 -22.60 1.35
CA VAL A 345 -26.41 -22.40 2.71
C VAL A 345 -27.31 -21.17 2.77
N LYS A 346 -28.08 -21.03 3.85
CA LYS A 346 -28.81 -19.79 4.09
C LYS A 346 -27.88 -18.77 4.73
N GLU A 347 -28.19 -17.51 4.51
CA GLU A 347 -27.46 -16.42 5.14
C GLU A 347 -27.54 -16.49 6.68
N ASP A 348 -28.69 -16.89 7.24
CA ASP A 348 -28.88 -17.11 8.69
C ASP A 348 -28.02 -18.26 9.25
N ASP A 349 -27.48 -19.13 8.40
CA ASP A 349 -26.58 -20.22 8.81
C ASP A 349 -25.13 -19.72 8.99
N ILE A 350 -24.82 -18.47 8.60
CA ILE A 350 -23.52 -17.83 8.83
C ILE A 350 -23.40 -17.50 10.33
N PRO A 351 -22.34 -17.97 11.02
CA PRO A 351 -22.13 -17.63 12.42
C PRO A 351 -21.83 -16.13 12.57
N VAL A 352 -22.44 -15.51 13.58
CA VAL A 352 -22.07 -14.15 14.03
C VAL A 352 -21.13 -14.31 15.20
N LEU A 353 -19.96 -13.70 15.10
CA LEU A 353 -18.89 -13.91 16.06
C LEU A 353 -18.84 -12.76 17.04
N SER A 354 -18.82 -13.10 18.33
CA SER A 354 -18.57 -12.15 19.40
C SER A 354 -17.08 -12.02 19.68
N ILE A 355 -16.66 -10.98 20.41
CA ILE A 355 -15.26 -10.86 20.87
C ILE A 355 -14.81 -12.07 21.71
N GLY A 356 -15.75 -12.74 22.40
CA GLY A 356 -15.45 -13.92 23.22
C GLY A 356 -15.14 -15.18 22.41
N ASP A 357 -15.54 -15.20 21.13
CA ASP A 357 -15.29 -16.32 20.22
C ASP A 357 -13.91 -16.21 19.53
N VAL A 358 -13.27 -15.04 19.61
CA VAL A 358 -11.99 -14.76 18.96
C VAL A 358 -10.84 -14.83 19.96
N LYS A 359 -9.82 -15.66 19.67
CA LYS A 359 -8.54 -15.62 20.41
C LYS A 359 -7.58 -14.72 19.65
N LEU A 360 -7.15 -13.66 20.28
CA LEU A 360 -6.15 -12.75 19.75
C LEU A 360 -4.91 -12.85 20.63
N ASP A 361 -3.75 -13.07 20.04
CA ASP A 361 -2.45 -13.05 20.72
C ASP A 361 -1.84 -11.66 20.60
N GLU A 362 -1.10 -11.20 21.62
CA GLU A 362 -0.34 -9.94 21.58
C GLU A 362 0.59 -9.85 20.37
N ASN A 363 1.01 -10.99 19.79
CA ASN A 363 1.80 -11.04 18.57
C ASN A 363 1.01 -10.66 17.29
N ASP A 364 -0.32 -10.72 17.31
CA ASP A 364 -1.16 -10.46 16.12
C ASP A 364 -1.24 -8.98 15.74
N TRP A 365 -0.93 -8.10 16.69
CA TRP A 365 -0.93 -6.64 16.50
C TRP A 365 0.41 -5.99 16.85
N LYS A 366 1.50 -6.76 16.99
CA LYS A 366 2.84 -6.19 16.97
C LYS A 366 3.12 -5.66 15.57
N LEU A 367 3.59 -4.42 15.50
CA LEU A 367 4.14 -3.85 14.27
C LEU A 367 5.18 -4.81 13.71
N PHE A 368 5.24 -4.94 12.39
CA PHE A 368 6.21 -5.80 11.71
C PHE A 368 7.66 -5.59 12.18
N ALA A 369 8.01 -4.36 12.58
CA ALA A 369 9.32 -3.99 13.14
C ALA A 369 9.57 -4.47 14.59
N GLU A 370 8.52 -4.88 15.32
CA GLU A 370 8.57 -5.38 16.70
C GLU A 370 8.41 -6.91 16.78
N ASP A 371 8.20 -7.56 15.64
CA ASP A 371 8.24 -9.02 15.55
C ASP A 371 9.68 -9.50 15.89
N PRO A 372 9.84 -10.42 16.86
CA PRO A 372 11.15 -10.97 17.22
C PRO A 372 11.91 -11.57 16.02
N GLU A 373 11.20 -12.08 15.01
CA GLU A 373 11.82 -12.62 13.79
C GLU A 373 12.44 -11.52 12.91
N PHE A 374 11.93 -10.28 12.99
CA PHE A 374 12.45 -9.12 12.25
C PHE A 374 13.39 -8.22 13.07
N GLN A 375 13.36 -8.32 14.41
CA GLN A 375 14.40 -7.72 15.26
C GLN A 375 15.79 -8.35 15.04
N ASP A 376 15.85 -9.50 14.37
CA ASP A 376 17.09 -10.16 13.98
C ASP A 376 17.62 -9.74 12.59
N VAL A 377 16.96 -8.83 11.86
CA VAL A 377 17.50 -8.31 10.59
C VAL A 377 18.83 -7.62 10.89
N PRO A 378 19.96 -8.12 10.36
CA PRO A 378 21.25 -7.58 10.74
C PRO A 378 21.40 -6.14 10.29
N SER A 379 21.95 -5.28 11.14
CA SER A 379 22.36 -3.94 10.71
C SER A 379 23.48 -4.10 9.68
N ASP A 380 23.33 -3.50 8.49
CA ASP A 380 24.40 -3.52 7.50
C ASP A 380 25.70 -2.98 8.10
N ASP A 381 25.64 -1.93 8.93
CA ASP A 381 26.82 -1.30 9.53
C ASP A 381 27.67 -2.25 10.40
N GLU A 382 27.04 -3.15 11.17
CA GLU A 382 27.73 -4.08 12.06
C GLU A 382 28.06 -5.43 11.39
N GLY A 383 27.40 -5.75 10.27
CA GLY A 383 27.56 -7.01 9.57
C GLY A 383 26.68 -8.12 10.09
N PHE A 384 26.89 -9.32 9.54
CA PHE A 384 26.05 -10.49 9.79
C PHE A 384 26.85 -11.79 9.72
N PHE A 385 26.35 -12.82 10.39
CA PHE A 385 26.72 -14.21 10.13
C PHE A 385 25.94 -14.76 8.95
N GLY A 386 26.68 -15.34 8.00
CA GLY A 386 26.14 -16.03 6.85
C GLY A 386 26.70 -17.45 6.73
N ILE A 387 25.94 -18.32 6.08
CA ILE A 387 26.40 -19.62 5.60
C ILE A 387 26.86 -19.44 4.16
N TRP A 388 28.16 -19.25 3.96
CA TRP A 388 28.75 -18.94 2.66
C TRP A 388 28.89 -20.20 1.83
N VAL A 389 28.24 -20.23 0.66
CA VAL A 389 28.13 -21.44 -0.17
C VAL A 389 28.97 -21.38 -1.43
N SER A 390 29.11 -20.20 -2.04
CA SER A 390 29.86 -19.99 -3.29
C SER A 390 30.33 -18.54 -3.40
N ALA A 391 31.24 -18.31 -4.34
CA ALA A 391 31.69 -16.98 -4.72
C ALA A 391 32.04 -16.98 -6.21
N SER A 392 31.58 -15.98 -6.95
CA SER A 392 31.91 -15.79 -8.37
C SER A 392 32.35 -14.37 -8.65
N THR A 393 33.20 -14.17 -9.67
CA THR A 393 33.47 -12.84 -10.22
C THR A 393 32.35 -12.38 -11.17
N ASP A 394 31.45 -13.28 -11.54
CA ASP A 394 30.27 -13.01 -12.36
C ASP A 394 29.04 -12.87 -11.44
N ARG A 395 28.44 -11.66 -11.44
CA ARG A 395 27.24 -11.36 -10.66
C ARG A 395 26.08 -12.27 -11.04
N GLU A 396 25.85 -12.51 -12.33
CA GLU A 396 24.71 -13.32 -12.79
C GLU A 396 24.84 -14.78 -12.39
N GLU A 397 26.07 -15.29 -12.25
CA GLU A 397 26.31 -16.61 -11.67
C GLU A 397 25.98 -16.64 -10.18
N ALA A 398 26.45 -15.66 -9.40
CA ALA A 398 26.17 -15.58 -7.97
C ALA A 398 24.67 -15.42 -7.68
N VAL A 399 23.97 -14.57 -8.45
CA VAL A 399 22.51 -14.38 -8.32
C VAL A 399 21.77 -15.68 -8.66
N ARG A 400 22.16 -16.41 -9.71
CA ARG A 400 21.55 -17.71 -10.03
C ARG A 400 21.74 -18.73 -8.92
N ASP A 401 22.88 -18.72 -8.26
CA ASP A 401 23.14 -19.62 -7.13
C ASP A 401 22.35 -19.22 -5.88
N ALA A 402 22.18 -17.92 -5.63
CA ALA A 402 21.33 -17.40 -4.56
C ALA A 402 19.86 -17.77 -4.80
N LYS A 403 19.32 -17.57 -6.02
CA LYS A 403 17.94 -17.98 -6.37
C LYS A 403 17.69 -19.45 -6.09
N LYS A 404 18.61 -20.35 -6.46
CA LYS A 404 18.46 -21.79 -6.14
C LYS A 404 18.38 -22.06 -4.63
N LEU A 405 19.13 -21.32 -3.82
CA LEU A 405 19.02 -21.42 -2.36
C LEU A 405 17.66 -20.89 -1.89
N ASN A 406 17.20 -19.78 -2.44
CA ASN A 406 15.88 -19.24 -2.11
C ASN A 406 14.73 -20.18 -2.48
N ASP A 407 14.81 -20.83 -3.65
CA ASP A 407 13.86 -21.86 -4.09
C ASP A 407 13.83 -23.08 -3.15
N LEU A 408 14.89 -23.29 -2.36
CA LEU A 408 14.98 -24.33 -1.31
C LEU A 408 14.48 -23.84 0.06
N GLY A 409 13.97 -22.61 0.16
CA GLY A 409 13.43 -22.03 1.39
C GLY A 409 14.45 -21.26 2.23
N TYR A 410 15.65 -21.00 1.70
CA TYR A 410 16.68 -20.24 2.42
C TYR A 410 16.58 -18.73 2.17
N ASP A 411 16.91 -17.94 3.19
CA ASP A 411 17.05 -16.48 3.08
C ASP A 411 18.41 -16.11 2.45
N SER A 412 18.54 -16.39 1.16
CA SER A 412 19.81 -16.25 0.45
C SER A 412 20.16 -14.80 0.13
N TYR A 413 21.45 -14.46 0.15
CA TYR A 413 21.94 -13.09 -0.09
C TYR A 413 23.23 -13.10 -0.93
N VAL A 414 23.39 -12.09 -1.78
CA VAL A 414 24.65 -11.85 -2.52
C VAL A 414 25.36 -10.63 -1.95
N ALA A 415 26.54 -10.83 -1.38
CA ALA A 415 27.41 -9.80 -0.84
C ALA A 415 28.57 -9.52 -1.80
N TYR A 416 28.83 -8.25 -2.14
CA TYR A 416 30.06 -7.90 -2.86
C TYR A 416 31.23 -7.77 -1.89
N SER A 417 32.23 -8.63 -2.06
CA SER A 417 33.23 -8.91 -1.04
C SER A 417 34.05 -7.70 -0.60
N ASN A 418 34.23 -6.70 -1.47
CA ASN A 418 35.00 -5.49 -1.16
C ASN A 418 34.27 -4.52 -0.21
N GLU A 419 32.96 -4.71 -0.01
CA GLU A 419 32.14 -3.86 0.86
C GLU A 419 32.18 -4.34 2.33
N TRP A 420 32.85 -5.44 2.63
CA TRP A 420 32.77 -6.11 3.93
C TRP A 420 34.16 -6.46 4.49
N GLU A 421 34.42 -6.10 5.75
CA GLU A 421 35.75 -6.21 6.37
C GLU A 421 36.35 -7.63 6.38
N ASN A 422 35.53 -8.66 6.60
CA ASN A 422 36.02 -10.04 6.72
C ASN A 422 35.91 -10.84 5.42
N LEU A 423 35.32 -10.27 4.35
CA LEU A 423 35.30 -10.90 3.04
C LEU A 423 36.59 -10.56 2.26
N THR A 424 36.82 -11.26 1.15
CA THR A 424 38.03 -11.01 0.35
C THR A 424 37.95 -9.66 -0.34
N ASN A 425 39.07 -8.98 -0.53
CA ASN A 425 39.14 -7.72 -1.29
C ASN A 425 39.45 -7.92 -2.78
N ASP A 426 39.19 -9.13 -3.29
CA ASP A 426 39.49 -9.53 -4.68
C ASP A 426 38.30 -9.28 -5.64
N GLY A 427 37.20 -8.68 -5.17
CA GLY A 427 36.04 -8.34 -6.00
C GLY A 427 35.19 -9.55 -6.40
N TYR A 428 34.76 -10.35 -5.42
CA TYR A 428 33.85 -11.47 -5.63
C TYR A 428 32.42 -11.14 -5.18
N PHE A 429 31.44 -11.71 -5.87
CA PHE A 429 30.06 -11.82 -5.42
C PHE A 429 29.93 -13.11 -4.59
N CYS A 430 29.88 -12.97 -3.27
CA CYS A 430 29.78 -14.07 -2.31
C CYS A 430 28.31 -14.39 -2.02
N VAL A 431 27.95 -15.66 -2.12
CA VAL A 431 26.58 -16.14 -1.88
C VAL A 431 26.47 -16.71 -0.47
N SER A 432 25.51 -16.22 0.30
CA SER A 432 25.13 -16.74 1.60
C SER A 432 23.74 -17.38 1.54
N ALA A 433 23.51 -18.45 2.32
CA ALA A 433 22.19 -19.08 2.50
C ALA A 433 21.37 -18.51 3.67
N CYS A 434 21.93 -17.54 4.40
CA CYS A 434 21.20 -16.82 5.47
C CYS A 434 21.88 -15.48 5.77
N ARG A 435 21.16 -14.61 6.47
CA ARG A 435 21.70 -13.36 7.01
C ARG A 435 21.18 -13.16 8.44
N VAL A 436 22.00 -13.49 9.45
CA VAL A 436 21.59 -13.46 10.87
C VAL A 436 22.63 -12.78 11.77
N ASN A 437 22.21 -12.24 12.91
CA ASN A 437 23.11 -11.61 13.89
C ASN A 437 23.87 -12.59 14.79
N ASP A 438 23.54 -13.89 14.73
CA ASP A 438 24.00 -14.91 15.69
C ASP A 438 24.68 -16.09 14.97
N GLU A 439 25.91 -16.39 15.39
CA GLU A 439 26.70 -17.51 14.87
C GLU A 439 26.03 -18.87 15.13
N ASP A 440 25.39 -19.04 16.29
CA ASP A 440 24.75 -20.30 16.65
C ASP A 440 23.51 -20.56 15.79
N LYS A 441 22.77 -19.52 15.40
CA LYS A 441 21.63 -19.61 14.48
C LYS A 441 22.09 -20.05 13.08
N ALA A 442 23.13 -19.41 12.54
CA ALA A 442 23.74 -19.83 11.28
C ALA A 442 24.30 -21.26 11.38
N GLY A 443 24.91 -21.61 12.52
CA GLY A 443 25.44 -22.94 12.80
C GLY A 443 24.36 -24.04 12.81
N ALA A 444 23.17 -23.74 13.31
CA ALA A 444 22.05 -24.68 13.35
C ALA A 444 21.56 -25.10 11.95
N MET A 445 21.59 -24.18 10.98
CA MET A 445 21.14 -24.41 9.60
C MET A 445 22.22 -25.03 8.68
N LEU A 446 23.49 -25.01 9.10
CA LEU A 446 24.63 -25.42 8.27
C LEU A 446 24.50 -26.87 7.75
N ALA A 447 24.02 -27.79 8.59
CA ALA A 447 23.89 -29.19 8.22
C ALA A 447 22.88 -29.39 7.08
N ASP A 448 21.77 -28.66 7.12
CA ASP A 448 20.70 -28.74 6.11
C ASP A 448 21.20 -28.18 4.77
N VAL A 449 21.86 -27.01 4.79
CA VAL A 449 22.50 -26.42 3.59
C VAL A 449 23.52 -27.38 2.96
N GLN A 450 24.32 -28.08 3.79
CA GLN A 450 25.28 -29.07 3.30
C GLN A 450 24.60 -30.33 2.73
N MET A 451 23.45 -30.74 3.29
CA MET A 451 22.65 -31.86 2.81
C MET A 451 21.99 -31.56 1.46
N ASP A 452 21.60 -30.30 1.22
CA ASP A 452 21.01 -29.83 -0.03
C ASP A 452 22.02 -29.66 -1.18
N GLY A 453 23.28 -30.04 -0.94
CA GLY A 453 24.30 -30.17 -1.98
C GLY A 453 25.49 -29.23 -1.82
N TYR A 454 25.41 -28.24 -0.93
CA TYR A 454 26.47 -27.25 -0.69
C TYR A 454 27.48 -27.76 0.35
N LYS A 455 28.12 -28.90 0.08
CA LYS A 455 29.01 -29.60 1.03
C LYS A 455 30.20 -28.78 1.54
N GLY A 456 30.59 -27.74 0.79
CA GLY A 456 31.68 -26.83 1.15
C GLY A 456 31.22 -25.62 1.97
N ALA A 457 29.92 -25.51 2.27
CA ALA A 457 29.36 -24.39 3.01
C ALA A 457 29.97 -24.29 4.41
N TYR A 458 30.14 -23.05 4.88
CA TYR A 458 30.69 -22.75 6.20
C TYR A 458 30.09 -21.46 6.76
N VAL A 459 29.98 -21.39 8.09
CA VAL A 459 29.54 -20.18 8.80
C VAL A 459 30.71 -19.20 8.92
N LYS A 460 30.46 -17.93 8.61
CA LYS A 460 31.42 -16.84 8.86
C LYS A 460 30.70 -15.50 8.96
N HIS A 461 31.23 -14.60 9.79
CA HIS A 461 30.79 -13.21 9.87
C HIS A 461 31.30 -12.38 8.68
N SER A 462 30.44 -11.58 8.06
CA SER A 462 30.79 -10.67 6.93
C SER A 462 31.80 -9.59 7.35
N GLY A 463 31.75 -9.17 8.62
CA GLY A 463 32.52 -8.03 9.14
C GLY A 463 31.72 -6.74 9.01
N LYS A 464 32.26 -5.61 9.48
CA LYS A 464 31.58 -4.33 9.32
C LYS A 464 31.43 -3.99 7.84
N HIS A 465 30.30 -3.39 7.49
CA HIS A 465 30.13 -2.83 6.16
C HIS A 465 30.96 -1.56 6.01
N LEU A 466 31.75 -1.49 4.94
CA LEU A 466 32.77 -0.46 4.74
C LEU A 466 32.20 0.74 3.99
N TYR A 467 31.40 0.49 2.96
CA TYR A 467 30.73 1.45 2.08
C TYR A 467 29.82 0.68 1.12
N SER A 468 28.80 1.34 0.56
CA SER A 468 28.05 0.80 -0.59
C SER A 468 28.68 1.26 -1.89
N THR A 469 28.87 0.36 -2.84
CA THR A 469 29.26 0.74 -4.20
C THR A 469 28.03 1.13 -4.99
N VAL A 470 28.07 2.33 -5.57
CA VAL A 470 27.03 2.83 -6.46
C VAL A 470 27.63 3.34 -7.75
N SER A 471 26.84 3.25 -8.82
CA SER A 471 27.12 3.90 -10.09
C SER A 471 26.20 5.09 -10.24
N TYR A 472 26.73 6.25 -10.58
CA TYR A 472 25.93 7.42 -10.94
C TYR A 472 26.29 7.94 -12.31
N THR A 473 25.30 8.47 -13.02
CA THR A 473 25.52 8.98 -14.37
C THR A 473 25.34 10.50 -14.42
N ASN A 474 26.24 11.20 -15.11
CA ASN A 474 26.15 12.64 -15.35
C ASN A 474 26.21 12.96 -16.86
N TYR A 475 25.14 13.52 -17.41
CA TYR A 475 25.08 13.99 -18.80
C TYR A 475 25.25 15.51 -18.94
N GLY A 476 25.61 16.21 -17.86
CA GLY A 476 25.85 17.66 -17.83
C GLY A 476 24.66 18.50 -17.34
N ASP A 477 23.59 17.85 -16.91
CA ASP A 477 22.37 18.41 -16.31
C ASP A 477 22.38 18.34 -14.77
N MET A 478 23.34 17.64 -14.18
CA MET A 478 23.49 17.52 -12.74
C MET A 478 23.67 18.87 -12.05
N ASN A 479 22.92 19.07 -10.96
CA ASN A 479 23.02 20.29 -10.16
C ASN A 479 24.24 20.24 -9.25
N ILE A 480 25.33 20.86 -9.72
CA ILE A 480 26.61 20.93 -9.00
C ILE A 480 26.72 22.26 -8.26
N LYS A 481 26.86 22.18 -6.94
CA LYS A 481 27.17 23.32 -6.07
C LYS A 481 28.56 23.16 -5.46
N VAL A 482 29.44 24.11 -5.74
CA VAL A 482 30.76 24.20 -5.12
C VAL A 482 30.73 25.21 -3.98
N SER A 483 31.19 24.82 -2.80
CA SER A 483 31.33 25.70 -1.63
C SER A 483 32.62 25.41 -0.89
N GLY A 484 33.64 26.24 -1.10
CA GLY A 484 34.95 26.04 -0.49
C GLY A 484 35.61 24.75 -1.00
N ASP A 485 35.93 23.85 -0.08
CA ASP A 485 36.52 22.53 -0.31
C ASP A 485 35.46 21.40 -0.35
N LYS A 486 34.21 21.74 -0.69
CA LYS A 486 33.11 20.79 -0.82
C LYS A 486 32.37 20.97 -2.15
N VAL A 487 32.00 19.83 -2.74
CA VAL A 487 31.11 19.75 -3.89
C VAL A 487 29.88 18.96 -3.49
N ILE A 488 28.71 19.53 -3.79
CA ILE A 488 27.42 18.90 -3.58
C ILE A 488 26.82 18.65 -4.96
N LEU A 489 26.49 17.39 -5.23
CA LEU A 489 25.76 16.94 -6.39
C LEU A 489 24.34 16.64 -5.94
N SER A 490 23.35 17.37 -6.44
CA SER A 490 21.94 17.16 -6.09
C SER A 490 21.18 16.52 -7.24
N ASN A 491 20.14 15.75 -6.89
CA ASN A 491 19.30 14.98 -7.80
C ASN A 491 20.13 14.03 -8.67
N VAL A 492 21.04 13.32 -8.02
CA VAL A 492 21.89 12.33 -8.70
C VAL A 492 21.16 11.00 -8.70
N THR A 493 20.84 10.51 -9.90
CA THR A 493 20.38 9.15 -10.08
C THR A 493 21.53 8.18 -9.87
N VAL A 494 21.40 7.30 -8.88
CA VAL A 494 22.36 6.25 -8.56
C VAL A 494 21.73 4.88 -8.74
N SER A 495 22.53 3.91 -9.17
CA SER A 495 22.19 2.50 -9.15
C SER A 495 23.11 1.74 -8.21
N PHE A 496 22.58 0.70 -7.57
CA PHE A 496 23.32 -0.22 -6.72
C PHE A 496 23.65 -1.49 -7.52
N PRO A 497 24.80 -1.54 -8.22
CA PRO A 497 25.07 -2.61 -9.19
C PRO A 497 25.28 -3.99 -8.53
N TYR A 498 25.56 -4.06 -7.22
CA TYR A 498 26.17 -5.24 -6.62
C TYR A 498 25.37 -5.91 -5.49
N VAL A 499 24.15 -5.46 -5.20
CA VAL A 499 23.27 -6.09 -4.21
C VAL A 499 22.18 -6.91 -4.90
N TRP A 500 21.85 -8.07 -4.34
CA TRP A 500 20.68 -8.86 -4.71
C TRP A 500 20.08 -9.55 -3.46
N TYR A 501 18.74 -9.53 -3.38
CA TYR A 501 17.93 -10.18 -2.36
C TYR A 501 16.61 -10.68 -2.98
N PRO A 502 15.99 -11.78 -2.47
CA PRO A 502 14.70 -12.26 -2.94
C PRO A 502 13.62 -11.16 -2.95
N GLY A 503 12.81 -11.09 -4.02
CA GLY A 503 11.78 -10.05 -4.17
C GLY A 503 12.25 -8.70 -4.73
N PHE A 504 13.56 -8.54 -4.98
CA PHE A 504 14.14 -7.35 -5.64
C PHE A 504 14.61 -7.64 -7.08
N ASP A 505 13.94 -8.56 -7.77
CA ASP A 505 14.38 -9.10 -9.06
C ASP A 505 14.24 -8.13 -10.25
N ASP A 506 13.31 -7.17 -10.17
CA ASP A 506 12.92 -6.28 -11.28
C ASP A 506 13.07 -4.79 -10.98
N VAL A 507 13.63 -4.41 -9.83
CA VAL A 507 13.83 -3.00 -9.53
C VAL A 507 15.13 -2.57 -10.20
N GLU A 508 15.01 -1.95 -11.39
CA GLU A 508 16.00 -0.99 -11.89
C GLU A 508 16.12 0.11 -10.82
N ASN A 509 16.93 -0.18 -9.80
CA ASN A 509 17.05 0.57 -8.55
C ASN A 509 17.80 1.89 -8.78
N GLU A 510 17.20 2.76 -9.60
CA GLU A 510 17.61 4.13 -9.79
C GLU A 510 17.01 4.99 -8.68
N TYR A 511 17.84 5.44 -7.74
CA TYR A 511 17.43 6.33 -6.66
C TYR A 511 17.99 7.73 -6.90
N GLU A 512 17.20 8.76 -6.63
CA GLU A 512 17.73 10.12 -6.54
C GLU A 512 18.36 10.35 -5.16
N MET A 513 19.62 10.76 -5.14
CA MET A 513 20.30 11.15 -3.90
C MET A 513 21.12 12.43 -4.06
N THR A 514 21.44 13.04 -2.92
CA THR A 514 22.47 14.07 -2.87
C THR A 514 23.80 13.43 -2.51
N LEU A 515 24.83 13.66 -3.33
CA LEU A 515 26.18 13.19 -3.09
C LEU A 515 27.10 14.34 -2.69
N VAL A 516 27.99 14.08 -1.75
CA VAL A 516 28.96 15.04 -1.22
C VAL A 516 30.37 14.53 -1.50
N ILE A 517 31.19 15.38 -2.13
CA ILE A 517 32.62 15.17 -2.35
C ILE A 517 33.35 16.23 -1.55
N ASP A 518 34.29 15.83 -0.70
CA ASP A 518 35.13 16.77 0.04
C ASP A 518 36.60 16.32 0.14
N LYS A 519 37.37 17.00 0.98
CA LYS A 519 38.81 16.78 1.18
C LYS A 519 39.17 15.35 1.62
N ASP A 520 38.21 14.63 2.20
CA ASP A 520 38.38 13.28 2.74
C ASP A 520 38.01 12.20 1.69
N THR A 521 37.35 12.59 0.59
CA THR A 521 37.16 11.73 -0.58
C THR A 521 38.49 11.41 -1.26
N VAL A 522 38.70 10.14 -1.65
CA VAL A 522 39.93 9.67 -2.30
C VAL A 522 39.67 8.97 -3.65
N PHE A 523 40.67 8.94 -4.54
CA PHE A 523 40.68 7.93 -5.59
C PHE A 523 41.13 6.61 -4.95
N ASP A 524 40.35 5.54 -5.08
CA ASP A 524 40.75 4.24 -4.55
C ASP A 524 42.03 3.76 -5.25
N LYS A 525 42.81 2.92 -4.57
CA LYS A 525 44.04 2.32 -5.14
C LYS A 525 43.75 1.49 -6.40
N THR A 526 42.53 0.99 -6.57
CA THR A 526 42.10 0.24 -7.75
C THR A 526 41.65 1.15 -8.90
N CYS A 527 41.47 2.45 -8.65
CA CYS A 527 40.92 3.38 -9.62
C CYS A 527 41.94 3.71 -10.72
N ASP A 528 41.57 3.43 -11.98
CA ASP A 528 42.36 3.88 -13.12
C ASP A 528 42.13 5.38 -13.37
N THR A 529 42.92 6.19 -12.67
CA THR A 529 42.87 7.66 -12.80
C THR A 529 43.21 8.17 -14.21
N GLN A 530 43.67 7.32 -15.14
CA GLN A 530 43.83 7.72 -16.55
C GLN A 530 42.50 7.91 -17.26
N CYS A 531 41.42 7.29 -16.78
CA CYS A 531 40.07 7.45 -17.30
C CYS A 531 39.38 8.74 -16.84
N PHE A 532 40.01 9.54 -15.99
CA PHE A 532 39.49 10.82 -15.51
C PHE A 532 40.10 11.96 -16.33
N ALA A 533 39.33 12.54 -17.23
CA ALA A 533 39.83 13.63 -18.08
C ALA A 533 40.35 14.80 -17.24
N ASN A 534 41.42 15.43 -17.71
CA ASN A 534 42.13 16.53 -17.03
C ASN A 534 42.69 16.18 -15.63
N HIS A 535 42.74 14.90 -15.24
CA HIS A 535 43.42 14.45 -14.03
C HIS A 535 44.94 14.69 -14.11
N LYS A 536 45.54 15.05 -12.98
CA LYS A 536 46.97 15.27 -12.79
C LYS A 536 47.45 14.39 -11.66
N ASN A 537 48.65 13.83 -11.80
CA ASN A 537 49.25 13.00 -10.77
C ASN A 537 49.25 13.72 -9.40
N GLY A 538 48.60 13.09 -8.41
CA GLY A 538 48.48 13.59 -7.04
C GLY A 538 47.25 14.47 -6.79
N ASP A 539 46.34 14.62 -7.76
CA ASP A 539 45.05 15.25 -7.51
C ASP A 539 44.27 14.48 -6.44
N LYS A 540 43.54 15.23 -5.60
CA LYS A 540 42.41 14.70 -4.85
C LYS A 540 41.13 14.81 -5.70
N PRO A 541 40.16 13.90 -5.51
CA PRO A 541 38.87 13.98 -6.20
C PRO A 541 38.20 15.35 -6.12
N VAL A 542 38.15 15.96 -4.93
CA VAL A 542 37.53 17.29 -4.76
C VAL A 542 38.25 18.38 -5.56
N ASP A 543 39.59 18.38 -5.57
CA ASP A 543 40.38 19.37 -6.30
C ASP A 543 40.24 19.19 -7.81
N TRP A 544 40.18 17.93 -8.27
CA TRP A 544 39.91 17.59 -9.65
C TRP A 544 38.50 18.05 -10.07
N PHE A 545 37.49 17.82 -9.23
CA PHE A 545 36.11 18.17 -9.52
C PHE A 545 35.91 19.68 -9.59
N ILE A 546 36.38 20.43 -8.57
CA ILE A 546 36.30 21.90 -8.52
C ILE A 546 37.00 22.52 -9.73
N ARG A 547 38.21 22.05 -10.06
CA ARG A 547 38.96 22.57 -11.21
C ARG A 547 38.18 22.36 -12.51
N ASN A 548 37.64 21.17 -12.74
CA ASN A 548 36.90 20.87 -13.96
C ASN A 548 35.55 21.61 -14.02
N TYR A 549 34.89 21.84 -12.89
CA TYR A 549 33.70 22.68 -12.82
C TYR A 549 33.99 24.14 -13.20
N GLU A 550 35.11 24.69 -12.72
CA GLU A 550 35.54 26.05 -13.11
C GLU A 550 35.95 26.13 -14.58
N LEU A 551 36.61 25.10 -15.13
CA LEU A 551 36.91 25.03 -16.56
C LEU A 551 35.63 24.97 -17.39
N MET A 552 34.66 24.13 -17.01
CA MET A 552 33.37 24.02 -17.70
C MET A 552 32.66 25.37 -17.81
N LYS A 553 32.71 26.19 -16.74
CA LYS A 553 32.08 27.51 -16.68
C LYS A 553 32.85 28.61 -17.42
N ASN A 554 34.17 28.62 -17.33
CA ASN A 554 34.98 29.79 -17.71
C ASN A 554 35.88 29.57 -18.93
N ASP A 555 36.21 28.32 -19.28
CA ASP A 555 37.13 27.95 -20.36
C ASP A 555 36.75 26.58 -20.95
N THR A 556 35.61 26.55 -21.65
CA THR A 556 35.01 25.31 -22.18
C THR A 556 35.93 24.60 -23.18
N ASP A 557 36.75 25.32 -23.95
CA ASP A 557 37.71 24.70 -24.87
C ASP A 557 38.73 23.84 -24.12
N LYS A 558 39.23 24.35 -22.99
CA LYS A 558 40.17 23.63 -22.13
C LYS A 558 39.50 22.52 -21.32
N TYR A 559 38.24 22.71 -20.91
CA TYR A 559 37.44 21.65 -20.30
C TYR A 559 37.33 20.44 -21.23
N MET A 560 37.11 20.68 -22.53
CA MET A 560 36.90 19.64 -23.54
C MET A 560 38.18 19.03 -24.12
N GLU A 561 39.37 19.57 -23.80
CA GLU A 561 40.65 19.17 -24.41
C GLU A 561 40.92 17.66 -24.33
N ASN A 562 40.52 17.01 -23.23
CA ASN A 562 40.65 15.57 -23.01
C ASN A 562 39.29 14.86 -22.85
N GLY A 563 38.20 15.49 -23.32
CA GLY A 563 36.81 15.06 -23.07
C GLY A 563 36.18 15.76 -21.86
N PRO A 564 34.83 15.77 -21.73
CA PRO A 564 34.16 16.49 -20.66
C PRO A 564 34.32 15.74 -19.34
N ALA A 565 35.26 16.20 -18.51
CA ALA A 565 35.71 15.50 -17.32
C ALA A 565 34.63 15.18 -16.28
N LEU A 566 33.55 15.97 -16.21
CA LEU A 566 32.48 15.74 -15.24
C LEU A 566 31.32 14.92 -15.80
N SER A 567 31.37 14.49 -17.06
CA SER A 567 30.33 13.69 -17.70
C SER A 567 30.78 12.23 -17.84
N GLY A 568 29.86 11.29 -17.69
CA GLY A 568 30.13 9.85 -17.74
C GLY A 568 29.39 9.08 -16.65
N VAL A 569 29.70 7.78 -16.55
CA VAL A 569 29.27 6.90 -15.46
C VAL A 569 30.40 6.83 -14.45
N PHE A 570 30.13 7.18 -13.20
CA PHE A 570 31.09 7.15 -12.12
C PHE A 570 30.71 6.07 -11.12
N GLU A 571 31.66 5.18 -10.86
CA GLU A 571 31.51 4.16 -9.82
C GLU A 571 32.21 4.66 -8.56
N VAL A 572 31.47 4.69 -7.46
CA VAL A 572 31.91 5.31 -6.21
C VAL A 572 31.50 4.47 -5.02
N GLY A 573 32.33 4.48 -3.97
CA GLY A 573 31.96 3.95 -2.65
C GLY A 573 31.39 5.07 -1.79
N ILE A 574 30.18 4.88 -1.30
CA ILE A 574 29.44 5.86 -0.49
C ILE A 574 29.22 5.37 0.95
N ASN A 575 29.20 6.33 1.87
CA ASN A 575 28.70 6.15 3.23
C ASN A 575 27.63 7.21 3.50
N GLY A 576 26.36 6.79 3.46
CA GLY A 576 25.23 7.72 3.38
C GLY A 576 25.31 8.59 2.13
N SER A 577 25.29 9.91 2.30
CA SER A 577 25.43 10.88 1.18
C SER A 577 26.87 11.22 0.82
N HIS A 578 27.86 10.76 1.58
CA HIS A 578 29.25 11.10 1.34
C HIS A 578 29.89 10.10 0.37
N ILE A 579 30.58 10.60 -0.66
CA ILE A 579 31.46 9.80 -1.49
C ILE A 579 32.78 9.66 -0.75
N ASP A 580 33.02 8.48 -0.19
CA ASP A 580 34.30 8.17 0.44
C ASP A 580 35.38 7.98 -0.62
N ARG A 581 35.03 7.37 -1.75
CA ARG A 581 36.01 7.04 -2.79
C ARG A 581 35.44 6.95 -4.19
N PHE A 582 36.27 7.30 -5.17
CA PHE A 582 36.05 6.98 -6.57
C PHE A 582 36.73 5.65 -6.91
N LEU A 583 35.96 4.73 -7.48
CA LEU A 583 36.39 3.40 -7.92
C LEU A 583 36.66 3.40 -9.43
N GLY A 584 35.86 4.14 -10.20
CA GLY A 584 36.03 4.22 -11.64
C GLY A 584 35.31 5.40 -12.29
N SER A 585 35.72 5.71 -13.51
CA SER A 585 35.05 6.64 -14.42
C SER A 585 34.98 5.96 -15.77
N TYR A 586 33.78 5.77 -16.29
CA TYR A 586 33.49 5.05 -17.51
C TYR A 586 32.77 5.96 -18.49
N TRP A 587 33.28 5.96 -19.71
CA TRP A 587 32.65 6.54 -20.89
C TRP A 587 32.04 5.38 -21.69
N TRP A 588 30.88 5.58 -22.33
CA TRP A 588 30.01 4.60 -23.00
C TRP A 588 30.66 3.69 -24.09
N ASP A 589 31.74 3.00 -23.78
CA ASP A 589 32.20 1.80 -24.50
C ASP A 589 32.10 0.59 -23.58
#